data_AF-A0A2V9CYG5-F1
#
_entry.id   AF-A0A2V9CYG5-F1
#
_cell.length_a   1.000
_cell.length_b   1.000
_cell.length_c   1.000
_cell.angle_alpha   90.00
_cell.angle_beta   90.00
_cell.angle_gamma   90.00
#
_symmetry.space_group_name_H-M   'P 1'
#
loop_
_entity.id
_entity.type
_entity.pdbx_description
1 polymer ?
#
loop_
_entity_poly.entity_id
_entity_poly.type
_entity_poly.pdbx_seq_one_letter_code
_entity_poly.pdbx_strand_id
1 'polypeptide(L)'
;MPLAPTPTFYAANCNPAFLFPTCANLHGNLGRNTLIGPGVSKLDFSVFKNNPVKRISESFNVQFRAEVFNVLNHTNFSSPTDNLNVFDQHGQPVDSAGLITSTQTSSRQIQFALKLIW
;
A
#
# COMPACT_ATOMS: atom_id res chain seq x y z
N MET A 1 2.03 18.82 -17.58
CA MET A 1 2.90 17.62 -17.77
C MET A 1 4.33 18.01 -17.46
N PRO A 2 5.08 17.21 -16.67
CA PRO A 2 6.50 17.48 -16.45
C PRO A 2 7.22 17.55 -17.80
N LEU A 3 8.06 18.56 -17.95
CA LEU A 3 8.91 18.66 -19.14
C LEU A 3 10.06 17.66 -18.98
N ALA A 4 10.34 16.91 -20.05
CA ALA A 4 11.49 16.02 -20.07
C ALA A 4 12.74 16.84 -19.73
N PRO A 5 13.58 16.38 -18.77
CA PRO A 5 14.84 17.04 -18.51
C PRO A 5 15.70 17.05 -19.78
N THR A 6 16.43 18.15 -20.02
CA THR A 6 17.34 18.22 -21.17
C THR A 6 18.45 17.17 -21.04
N PRO A 7 19.04 16.68 -22.15
CA PRO A 7 20.17 15.75 -22.10
C PRO A 7 21.34 16.27 -21.25
N THR A 8 21.57 17.59 -21.26
CA THR A 8 22.57 18.26 -20.41
C THR A 8 22.22 18.21 -18.93
N PHE A 9 20.96 18.38 -18.57
CA PHE A 9 20.49 18.26 -17.19
C PHE A 9 20.61 16.81 -16.71
N TYR A 10 20.29 15.84 -17.57
CA TYR A 10 20.48 14.43 -17.28
C TYR A 10 21.96 14.14 -17.02
N ALA A 11 22.87 14.48 -17.95
CA ALA A 11 24.31 14.26 -17.78
C ALA A 11 24.92 14.94 -16.53
N ALA A 12 24.38 16.08 -16.09
CA ALA A 12 24.85 16.79 -14.91
C ALA A 12 24.35 16.19 -13.58
N ASN A 13 23.15 15.61 -13.57
CA ASN A 13 22.50 15.12 -12.35
C ASN A 13 22.42 13.60 -12.25
N CYS A 14 22.73 12.88 -13.34
CA CYS A 14 22.80 11.44 -13.41
C CYS A 14 24.23 10.96 -13.37
N ASN A 15 24.56 10.18 -12.33
CA ASN A 15 25.84 9.50 -12.25
C ASN A 15 25.66 8.00 -12.59
N PRO A 16 26.17 7.52 -13.75
CA PRO A 16 26.05 6.12 -14.15
C PRO A 16 26.94 5.16 -13.33
N ALA A 17 27.84 5.67 -12.47
CA ALA A 17 28.75 4.85 -11.66
C ALA A 17 28.13 4.31 -10.36
N PHE A 18 26.89 4.71 -10.02
CA PHE A 18 26.22 4.24 -8.80
C PHE A 18 25.08 3.26 -9.12
N LEU A 19 25.06 2.14 -8.37
CA LEU A 19 24.09 1.04 -8.48
C LEU A 19 22.65 1.40 -8.04
N PHE A 20 22.41 2.60 -7.54
CA PHE A 20 21.10 3.11 -7.13
C PHE A 20 20.85 4.45 -7.82
N PRO A 21 19.74 4.64 -8.54
CA PRO A 21 19.63 5.69 -9.54
C PRO A 21 19.44 7.07 -8.90
N THR A 22 20.36 7.99 -9.17
CA THR A 22 20.12 9.44 -9.00
C THR A 22 19.17 10.00 -10.06
N CYS A 23 18.90 9.22 -11.12
CA CYS A 23 18.04 9.58 -12.25
C CYS A 23 16.55 9.21 -12.08
N ALA A 24 16.24 8.20 -11.27
CA ALA A 24 14.90 7.62 -11.20
C ALA A 24 13.84 8.57 -10.62
N ASN A 25 14.30 9.56 -9.85
CA ASN A 25 13.45 10.58 -9.24
C ASN A 25 13.43 11.90 -10.05
N LEU A 26 14.00 11.92 -11.26
CA LEU A 26 13.98 13.10 -12.13
C LEU A 26 12.64 13.18 -12.85
N HIS A 27 11.64 13.68 -12.14
CA HIS A 27 10.33 14.00 -12.71
C HIS A 27 10.34 15.34 -13.47
N GLY A 28 11.43 15.62 -14.21
CA GLY A 28 11.62 16.88 -14.91
C GLY A 28 11.71 18.08 -13.98
N ASN A 29 10.87 19.09 -14.21
CA ASN A 29 10.78 20.31 -13.40
C ASN A 29 9.79 20.24 -12.23
N LEU A 30 9.31 19.05 -11.86
CA LEU A 30 8.40 18.87 -10.73
C LEU A 30 9.09 19.20 -9.40
N GLY A 31 8.35 19.89 -8.53
CA GLY A 31 8.80 20.16 -7.17
C GLY A 31 8.91 18.89 -6.33
N ARG A 32 9.72 18.94 -5.27
CA ARG A 32 9.83 17.85 -4.30
C ARG A 32 8.46 17.56 -3.66
N ASN A 33 8.14 16.28 -3.46
CA ASN A 33 6.90 15.82 -2.80
C ASN A 33 5.60 16.27 -3.50
N THR A 34 5.63 16.51 -4.81
CA THR A 34 4.43 16.92 -5.58
C THR A 34 3.55 15.74 -6.02
N LEU A 35 4.11 14.53 -6.09
CA LEU A 35 3.36 13.33 -6.43
C LEU A 35 2.65 12.79 -5.19
N ILE A 36 1.33 12.74 -5.26
CA ILE A 36 0.46 12.23 -4.21
C ILE A 36 -0.09 10.89 -4.68
N GLY A 37 0.18 9.83 -3.93
CA GLY A 37 -0.32 8.49 -4.22
C GLY A 37 -1.82 8.34 -3.91
N PRO A 38 -2.43 7.21 -4.31
CA PRO A 38 -3.81 6.91 -3.96
C PRO A 38 -4.01 6.93 -2.43
N GLY A 39 -5.18 7.42 -2.00
CA GLY A 39 -5.58 7.34 -0.60
C GLY A 39 -5.92 5.91 -0.18
N VAL A 40 -5.79 5.63 1.11
CA VAL A 40 -6.19 4.36 1.71
C VAL A 40 -7.42 4.56 2.57
N SER A 41 -8.46 3.76 2.33
CA SER A 41 -9.61 3.66 3.21
C SER A 41 -9.92 2.19 3.50
N LYS A 42 -10.11 1.88 4.79
CA LYS A 42 -10.47 0.53 5.23
C LYS A 42 -11.43 0.64 6.41
N LEU A 43 -12.46 -0.21 6.37
CA LEU A 43 -13.39 -0.40 7.46
C LEU A 43 -13.22 -1.82 8.00
N ASP A 44 -12.89 -1.93 9.29
CA ASP A 44 -12.72 -3.20 9.98
C ASP A 44 -13.84 -3.39 11.02
N PHE A 45 -14.33 -4.62 11.15
CA PHE A 45 -15.47 -4.95 12.00
C PHE A 45 -15.15 -6.16 12.88
N SER A 46 -15.46 -6.06 14.17
CA SER A 46 -15.28 -7.16 15.13
C SER A 46 -16.50 -7.31 16.02
N VAL A 47 -16.94 -8.55 16.20
CA VAL A 47 -18.03 -8.91 17.12
C VAL A 47 -17.58 -10.01 18.07
N PHE A 48 -17.90 -9.82 19.35
CA PHE A 48 -17.53 -10.72 20.43
C PHE A 48 -18.80 -11.12 21.20
N LYS A 49 -18.99 -12.43 21.37
CA LYS A 49 -20.11 -12.98 22.15
C LYS A 49 -19.58 -13.85 23.28
N ASN A 50 -19.83 -13.42 24.51
CA ASN A 50 -19.60 -14.24 25.71
C ASN A 50 -20.80 -15.16 25.96
N ASN A 51 -20.52 -16.42 26.22
CA ASN A 51 -21.49 -17.45 26.59
C ASN A 51 -21.03 -18.10 27.90
N PRO A 52 -21.49 -17.59 29.05
CA PRO A 52 -21.18 -18.19 30.35
C PRO A 52 -21.82 -19.59 30.45
N VAL A 53 -21.03 -20.61 30.77
CA VAL A 53 -21.50 -22.00 30.88
C VAL A 53 -21.49 -22.42 32.35
N LYS A 54 -22.54 -21.99 33.06
CA LYS A 54 -22.72 -22.26 34.50
C LYS A 54 -22.79 -23.75 34.87
N ARG A 55 -23.03 -24.63 33.89
CA ARG A 55 -23.02 -26.10 34.10
C ARG A 55 -21.62 -26.67 34.34
N ILE A 56 -20.57 -25.97 33.91
CA ILE A 56 -19.16 -26.40 34.08
C ILE A 56 -18.57 -25.75 35.35
N SER A 57 -18.67 -24.43 35.47
CA SER A 57 -18.29 -23.66 36.65
C SER A 57 -19.00 -22.30 36.61
N GLU A 58 -19.12 -21.63 37.75
CA GLU A 58 -19.61 -20.25 37.84
C GLU A 58 -18.68 -19.25 37.13
N SER A 59 -17.39 -19.57 37.02
CA SER A 59 -16.38 -18.77 36.31
C SER A 59 -16.22 -19.13 34.83
N PHE A 60 -16.75 -20.28 34.39
CA PHE A 60 -16.47 -20.79 33.04
C PHE A 60 -17.26 -20.04 31.97
N ASN A 61 -16.55 -19.52 30.97
CA ASN A 61 -17.12 -18.75 29.86
C ASN A 61 -16.45 -19.12 28.54
N VAL A 62 -17.27 -19.25 27.50
CA VAL A 62 -16.83 -19.45 26.13
C VAL A 62 -17.12 -18.19 25.33
N GLN A 63 -16.06 -17.56 24.82
CA GLN A 63 -16.16 -16.37 23.98
C GLN A 63 -15.97 -16.74 22.51
N PHE A 64 -16.97 -16.44 21.69
CA PHE A 64 -16.88 -16.50 20.23
C PHE A 64 -16.49 -15.13 19.70
N ARG A 65 -15.54 -15.11 18.78
CA ARG A 65 -15.06 -13.91 18.11
C ARG A 65 -15.21 -14.08 16.61
N ALA A 66 -15.75 -13.07 15.94
CA ALA A 66 -15.70 -12.95 14.50
C ALA A 66 -15.12 -11.58 14.15
N GLU A 67 -14.07 -11.59 13.35
CA GLU A 67 -13.34 -10.40 12.92
C GLU A 67 -13.33 -10.37 11.39
N VAL A 68 -13.74 -9.24 10.82
CA VAL A 68 -13.81 -8.99 9.39
C VAL A 68 -12.98 -7.76 9.07
N PHE A 69 -11.82 -7.98 8.46
CA PHE A 69 -10.96 -6.91 7.97
C PHE A 69 -11.38 -6.52 6.57
N ASN A 70 -11.36 -5.22 6.26
CA ASN A 70 -11.84 -4.67 5.00
C ASN A 70 -13.27 -5.16 4.67
N VAL A 71 -14.23 -4.87 5.55
CA VAL A 71 -15.61 -5.39 5.47
C VAL A 71 -16.32 -4.99 4.18
N LEU A 72 -16.02 -3.79 3.65
CA LEU A 72 -16.54 -3.29 2.38
C LEU A 72 -15.80 -3.86 1.16
N ASN A 73 -14.74 -4.64 1.38
CA ASN A 73 -13.84 -5.15 0.35
C ASN A 73 -13.34 -4.05 -0.61
N HIS A 74 -13.02 -2.87 -0.06
CA HIS A 74 -12.51 -1.74 -0.83
C HIS A 74 -11.08 -2.02 -1.29
N THR A 75 -10.83 -1.85 -2.57
CA THR A 75 -9.50 -2.02 -3.16
C THR A 75 -8.67 -0.76 -2.91
N ASN A 76 -7.64 -0.89 -2.08
CA ASN A 76 -6.65 0.17 -1.88
C ASN A 76 -5.47 -0.06 -2.83
N PHE A 77 -5.33 0.83 -3.80
CA PHE A 77 -4.23 0.80 -4.77
C PHE A 77 -2.93 1.26 -4.13
N SER A 78 -1.82 0.58 -4.46
CA SER A 78 -0.49 1.00 -4.01
C SER A 78 0.00 2.19 -4.84
N SER A 79 1.00 2.89 -4.31
CA SER A 79 1.78 3.83 -5.11
C SER A 79 2.59 3.06 -6.17
N PRO A 80 2.83 3.64 -7.36
CA PRO A 80 3.53 2.98 -8.45
C PRO A 80 5.05 2.93 -8.20
N THR A 81 5.50 2.33 -7.09
CA THR A 81 6.91 2.29 -6.66
C THR A 81 7.82 1.56 -7.64
N ASP A 82 7.27 0.62 -8.39
CA ASP A 82 8.01 -0.13 -9.43
C ASP A 82 8.01 0.60 -10.77
N ASN A 83 7.22 1.69 -10.90
CA ASN A 83 6.99 2.44 -12.13
C ASN A 83 7.18 3.96 -11.91
N LEU A 84 8.16 4.34 -11.08
CA LEU A 84 8.43 5.74 -10.73
C LEU A 84 9.16 6.51 -11.85
N ASN A 85 9.86 5.80 -12.73
CA ASN A 85 10.61 6.42 -13.82
C ASN A 85 9.65 6.96 -14.88
N VAL A 86 9.65 8.29 -15.06
CA VAL A 86 8.85 8.95 -16.10
C VAL A 86 9.61 9.03 -17.41
N PHE A 87 10.93 9.16 -17.35
CA PHE A 87 11.82 9.27 -18.50
C PHE A 87 12.94 8.23 -18.43
N ASP A 88 13.38 7.75 -19.59
CA ASP A 88 14.53 6.87 -19.72
C ASP A 88 15.87 7.66 -19.72
N GLN A 89 16.97 6.94 -19.91
CA GLN A 89 18.31 7.54 -19.95
C GLN A 89 18.58 8.49 -21.13
N HIS A 90 17.70 8.51 -22.12
CA HIS A 90 17.76 9.38 -23.29
C HIS A 90 16.71 10.51 -23.22
N GLY A 91 16.03 10.66 -22.07
CA GLY A 91 14.98 11.65 -21.87
C GLY A 91 13.67 11.34 -22.58
N GLN A 92 13.47 10.11 -23.06
CA GLN A 92 12.23 9.67 -23.69
C GLN A 92 11.22 9.20 -22.64
N PRO A 93 9.91 9.41 -22.83
CA PRO A 93 8.88 8.91 -21.92
C PRO A 93 8.90 7.39 -21.79
N VAL A 94 8.67 6.88 -20.58
CA VAL A 94 8.53 5.44 -20.32
C VAL A 94 7.04 5.06 -20.31
N ASP A 95 6.64 4.05 -21.09
CA ASP A 95 5.23 3.65 -21.22
C ASP A 95 4.61 3.14 -19.91
N SER A 96 5.41 2.55 -19.03
CA SER A 96 4.92 2.05 -17.74
C SER A 96 4.83 3.14 -16.67
N ALA A 97 5.24 4.39 -16.94
CA ALA A 97 5.31 5.45 -15.96
C ALA A 97 3.98 5.67 -15.24
N GLY A 98 4.00 5.58 -13.91
CA GLY A 98 2.80 5.77 -13.07
C GLY A 98 1.80 4.61 -13.08
N LEU A 99 2.09 3.51 -13.78
CA LEU A 99 1.23 2.33 -13.78
C LEU A 99 1.19 1.69 -12.39
N ILE A 100 -0.02 1.51 -11.85
CA ILE A 100 -0.25 0.81 -10.58
C ILE A 100 -0.47 -0.68 -10.87
N THR A 101 0.42 -1.51 -10.36
CA THR A 101 0.41 -2.97 -10.56
C THR A 101 0.08 -3.75 -9.30
N SER A 102 -0.12 -3.06 -8.16
CA SER A 102 -0.31 -3.70 -6.86
C SER A 102 -1.31 -2.96 -5.98
N THR A 103 -1.82 -3.68 -4.98
CA THR A 103 -2.68 -3.13 -3.92
C THR A 103 -1.89 -2.94 -2.64
N GLN A 104 -2.15 -1.86 -1.92
CA GLN A 104 -1.45 -1.54 -0.66
C GLN A 104 -1.97 -2.36 0.53
N THR A 105 -3.24 -2.77 0.50
CA THR A 105 -3.86 -3.54 1.57
C THR A 105 -4.36 -4.88 1.07
N SER A 106 -4.50 -5.85 1.98
CA SER A 106 -5.19 -7.10 1.69
C SER A 106 -6.67 -6.88 1.32
N SER A 107 -7.19 -7.82 0.53
CA SER A 107 -8.64 -8.02 0.33
C SER A 107 -9.33 -8.38 1.65
N ARG A 108 -10.66 -8.45 1.63
CA ARG A 108 -11.45 -8.85 2.81
C ARG A 108 -10.96 -10.15 3.43
N GLN A 109 -10.71 -10.12 4.74
CA GLN A 109 -10.34 -11.29 5.52
C GLN A 109 -11.38 -11.51 6.62
N ILE A 110 -11.82 -12.74 6.78
CA ILE A 110 -12.78 -13.13 7.82
C ILE A 110 -12.09 -14.17 8.70
N GLN A 111 -12.08 -13.92 10.00
CA GLN A 111 -11.46 -14.79 10.98
C GLN A 111 -12.47 -15.11 12.09
N PHE A 112 -12.44 -16.36 12.51
CA PHE A 112 -13.23 -16.85 13.63
C PHE A 112 -12.29 -17.37 14.70
N ALA A 113 -12.57 -17.03 15.96
CA ALA A 113 -11.83 -17.55 17.09
C ALA A 113 -12.77 -17.95 18.23
N LEU A 114 -12.35 -18.99 18.95
CA LEU A 114 -12.98 -19.44 20.18
C LEU A 114 -12.00 -19.26 21.32
N LYS A 115 -12.40 -18.55 22.38
CA LYS A 115 -11.61 -18.38 23.59
C LYS A 115 -12.33 -19.03 24.77
N LEU A 116 -11.66 -19.96 25.43
CA LEU A 116 -12.09 -20.55 26.69
C LEU A 116 -11.54 -19.73 27.85
N ILE A 117 -12.38 -19.44 28.85
CA ILE A 117 -12.06 -18.70 30.06
C ILE A 117 -12.59 -19.54 31.23
N TRP A 118 -11.73 -19.86 32.20
CA TRP A 118 -12.06 -20.70 33.35
C TRP A 118 -11.59 -20.07 34.65
#